data_AF-A0A0E0KX26-F1
#
_entry.id   AF-A0A0E0KX26-F1
#
_cell.length_a   1.000
_cell.length_b   1.000
_cell.length_c   1.000
_cell.angle_alpha   90.00
_cell.angle_beta   90.00
_cell.angle_gamma   90.00
#
_symmetry.space_group_name_H-M   'P 1'
#
loop_
_entity.id
_entity.type
_entity.pdbx_description
1 polymer ?
#
loop_
_entity_poly.entity_id
_entity_poly.type
_entity_poly.pdbx_seq_one_letter_code
_entity_poly.pdbx_strand_id
1 'polypeptide(L)'
;MFGVWDYEAQLQELQRQREWYLMHTAAADPYFPLAPERDDPPLWSSQPLLRQGTPSSCPECEAAAAMMREPGFHWCVRDAVTVGFRSPVGPIERPAKKSPSPSPSPPPLQPSPGRLAPPFVGMMPVY
;
A
#
# COMPACT_ATOMS: atom_id res chain seq x y z
N MET A 1 -22.39 -16.27 16.92
CA MET A 1 -21.14 -16.32 17.70
C MET A 1 -20.00 -16.08 16.72
N PHE A 2 -19.31 -14.95 16.83
CA PHE A 2 -18.13 -14.67 16.01
C PHE A 2 -16.99 -15.55 16.51
N GLY A 3 -16.36 -16.31 15.60
CA GLY A 3 -15.29 -17.24 15.92
C GLY A 3 -14.19 -16.54 16.72
N VAL A 4 -13.73 -17.22 17.77
CA VAL A 4 -12.56 -16.82 18.54
C VAL A 4 -11.40 -16.76 17.54
N TRP A 5 -10.86 -15.57 17.31
CA TRP A 5 -9.66 -15.44 16.50
C TRP A 5 -8.51 -16.12 17.26
N ASP A 6 -7.94 -17.18 16.68
CA ASP A 6 -6.80 -17.90 17.25
C ASP A 6 -5.53 -17.08 17.06
N TYR A 7 -5.39 -16.02 17.87
CA TYR A 7 -4.25 -15.12 17.85
C TYR A 7 -2.92 -15.86 18.00
N GLU A 8 -2.88 -16.92 18.80
CA GLU A 8 -1.69 -17.77 18.95
C GLU A 8 -1.36 -18.51 17.65
N ALA A 9 -2.36 -19.04 16.95
CA ALA A 9 -2.15 -19.69 15.66
C ALA A 9 -1.67 -18.68 14.60
N GLN A 10 -2.21 -17.46 14.62
CA GLN A 10 -1.77 -16.37 13.74
C GLN A 10 -0.32 -15.97 14.02
N LEU A 11 0.10 -15.90 15.29
CA LEU A 11 1.49 -15.62 15.65
C LEU A 11 2.45 -16.72 15.18
N GLN A 12 2.07 -17.99 15.34
CA GLN A 12 2.88 -19.12 14.88
C GLN A 12 3.04 -19.11 13.35
N GLU A 13 1.97 -18.80 12.61
CA GLU A 13 2.05 -18.70 11.15
C GLU A 13 2.96 -17.55 10.70
N LEU A 14 2.89 -16.39 11.36
CA LEU A 14 3.78 -15.26 11.07
C LEU A 14 5.25 -15.59 11.38
N GLN A 15 5.51 -16.32 12.46
CA GLN A 15 6.86 -16.79 12.79
C GLN A 15 7.40 -17.74 11.72
N ARG A 16 6.59 -18.71 11.29
CA ARG A 16 6.93 -19.65 10.22
C ARG A 16 7.23 -18.93 8.90
N GLN A 17 6.42 -17.92 8.55
CA GLN A 17 6.64 -17.10 7.35
C GLN A 17 7.94 -16.32 7.41
N ARG A 18 8.27 -15.74 8.56
CA ARG A 18 9.55 -15.05 8.79
C ARG A 18 10.73 -16.01 8.60
N GLU A 19 10.68 -17.19 9.21
CA GLU A 19 11.74 -18.20 9.11
C GLU A 19 11.91 -18.69 7.68
N TRP A 20 10.79 -18.95 6.99
CA TRP A 20 10.80 -19.34 5.58
C TRP A 20 11.44 -18.24 4.73
N TYR A 21 11.04 -16.99 4.91
CA TYR A 21 11.62 -15.86 4.20
C TYR A 21 13.12 -15.76 4.46
N LEU A 22 13.56 -15.74 5.72
CA LEU A 22 14.98 -15.67 6.07
C LEU A 22 15.79 -16.82 5.45
N MET A 23 15.27 -18.05 5.47
CA MET A 23 15.97 -19.18 4.85
C MET A 23 16.09 -19.05 3.32
N HIS A 24 15.08 -18.48 2.66
CA HIS A 24 15.07 -18.37 1.20
C HIS A 24 15.75 -17.08 0.69
N THR A 25 15.83 -16.02 1.49
CA THR A 25 16.41 -14.73 1.11
C THR A 25 17.78 -14.43 1.72
N ALA A 26 18.20 -15.09 2.81
CA ALA A 26 19.53 -14.88 3.39
C ALA A 26 20.70 -15.29 2.46
N ALA A 27 20.43 -16.15 1.47
CA ALA A 27 21.42 -16.48 0.43
C ALA A 27 21.37 -15.53 -0.79
N ALA A 28 20.37 -14.65 -0.85
CA ALA A 28 20.02 -13.85 -2.03
C ALA A 28 20.17 -12.35 -1.80
N ASP A 29 21.15 -11.92 -1.00
CA ASP A 29 21.60 -10.53 -1.01
C ASP A 29 22.86 -10.39 -1.90
N PRO A 30 22.71 -10.11 -3.21
CA PRO A 30 23.85 -9.83 -4.08
C PRO A 30 24.54 -8.49 -3.78
N TYR A 31 24.02 -7.68 -2.84
CA TYR A 31 24.56 -6.38 -2.47
C TYR A 31 25.31 -6.36 -1.14
N PHE A 32 25.10 -7.34 -0.25
CA PHE A 32 25.88 -7.50 0.98
C PHE A 32 26.44 -8.91 1.14
N PRO A 33 27.62 -9.19 0.56
CA PRO A 33 28.42 -10.29 1.03
C PRO A 33 28.71 -10.04 2.51
N LEU A 34 28.29 -10.96 3.39
CA LEU A 34 28.73 -10.97 4.78
C LEU A 34 30.25 -11.21 4.77
N ALA A 35 31.01 -10.13 4.61
CA ALA A 35 32.46 -10.16 4.71
C ALA A 35 32.82 -10.53 6.15
N PRO A 36 33.79 -11.43 6.36
CA PRO A 36 34.26 -11.72 7.69
C PRO A 36 35.03 -10.49 8.19
N GLU A 37 34.64 -9.99 9.36
CA GLU A 37 35.54 -9.35 10.32
C GLU A 37 36.30 -8.12 9.80
N ARG A 38 35.62 -6.97 9.80
CA ARG A 38 36.27 -5.69 10.12
C ARG A 38 35.46 -5.05 11.24
N ASP A 39 36.15 -4.74 12.32
CA ASP A 39 35.69 -4.03 13.52
C ASP A 39 35.31 -2.57 13.21
N ASP A 40 34.44 -2.37 12.23
CA ASP A 40 33.85 -1.07 11.89
C ASP A 40 32.37 -1.13 12.27
N PRO A 41 31.92 -0.35 13.26
CA PRO A 41 30.53 -0.38 13.70
C PRO A 41 29.63 0.05 12.54
N PRO A 42 28.47 -0.62 12.39
CA PRO A 42 27.66 -0.50 11.20
C PRO A 42 27.11 0.94 11.07
N LEU A 43 26.98 1.45 9.84
CA LEU A 43 26.63 2.85 9.53
C LEU A 43 25.33 3.41 10.17
N TRP A 44 24.52 2.57 10.82
CA TRP A 44 23.36 3.00 11.61
C TRP A 44 23.70 3.32 13.07
N SER A 45 24.91 2.98 13.55
CA SER A 45 25.42 3.47 14.82
C SER A 45 25.72 4.96 14.67
N SER A 46 24.78 5.77 15.13
CA SER A 46 24.95 7.21 15.28
C SER A 46 25.89 7.49 16.45
N GLN A 47 27.15 7.10 16.31
CA GLN A 47 28.22 7.66 17.12
C GLN A 47 28.49 9.06 16.58
N PRO A 48 28.33 10.13 17.38
CA PRO A 48 28.79 11.45 16.98
C PRO A 48 30.31 11.44 17.11
N LEU A 49 30.99 10.75 16.20
CA LEU A 49 32.40 11.02 15.98
C LEU A 49 32.45 12.47 15.52
N LEU A 50 33.00 13.31 16.39
CA LEU A 50 33.43 14.68 16.13
C LEU A 50 33.92 14.78 14.69
N ARG A 51 33.02 15.17 13.78
CA ARG A 51 33.34 15.43 12.39
C ARG A 51 34.03 16.79 12.35
N GLN A 52 35.28 16.78 12.81
CA GLN A 52 36.25 17.81 12.50
C GLN A 52 36.47 17.73 10.99
N GLY A 53 35.82 18.60 10.26
CA GLY A 53 35.88 18.65 8.81
C GLY A 53 34.60 19.23 8.28
N THR A 54 34.58 20.57 8.21
CA THR A 54 33.78 21.46 7.36
C THR A 54 32.34 21.03 7.04
N PRO A 55 31.34 21.92 7.18
CA PRO A 55 29.96 21.58 6.85
C PRO A 55 29.88 21.26 5.36
N SER A 56 29.99 19.97 5.01
CA SER A 56 30.07 19.48 3.63
C SER A 56 28.98 20.12 2.80
N SER A 57 29.38 21.15 2.07
CA SER A 57 28.55 21.77 1.07
C SER A 57 28.34 20.72 0.01
N CYS A 58 27.09 20.57 -0.40
CA CYS A 58 26.77 19.64 -1.46
C CYS A 58 27.46 20.12 -2.76
N PRO A 59 27.96 19.22 -3.62
CA PRO A 59 28.68 19.61 -4.82
C PRO A 59 27.82 20.46 -5.77
N GLU A 60 26.51 20.20 -5.85
CA GLU A 60 25.60 21.03 -6.64
C GLU A 60 25.48 22.47 -6.10
N CYS A 61 25.50 22.63 -4.78
CA CYS A 61 25.47 23.91 -4.08
C CYS A 61 26.73 24.72 -4.39
N GLU A 62 27.90 24.05 -4.33
CA GLU A 62 29.19 24.70 -4.60
C GLU A 62 29.31 25.10 -6.07
N ALA A 63 28.91 24.22 -6.99
CA ALA A 63 28.94 24.50 -8.41
C ALA A 63 28.03 25.68 -8.77
N ALA A 64 26.82 25.73 -8.20
CA ALA A 64 25.91 26.84 -8.40
C ALA A 64 26.46 28.15 -7.80
N ALA A 65 27.02 28.10 -6.59
CA ALA A 65 27.66 29.25 -5.95
C ALA A 65 28.86 29.77 -6.76
N ALA A 66 29.71 28.89 -7.29
CA ALA A 66 30.83 29.25 -8.15
C ALA A 66 30.37 29.93 -9.46
N MET A 67 29.19 29.56 -9.96
CA MET A 67 28.55 30.19 -11.11
C MET A 67 27.70 31.42 -10.75
N MET A 68 27.72 31.86 -9.47
CA MET A 68 26.86 32.93 -8.95
C MET A 68 25.37 32.73 -9.28
N ARG A 69 24.92 31.48 -9.22
CA ARG A 69 23.55 31.07 -9.53
C ARG A 69 22.96 30.33 -8.32
N GLU A 70 21.64 30.44 -8.15
CA GLU A 70 20.91 29.55 -7.24
C GLU A 70 20.82 28.12 -7.82
N PRO A 71 21.17 27.09 -7.03
CA PRO A 71 21.03 25.70 -7.48
C PRO A 71 19.56 25.36 -7.73
N GLY A 72 19.32 24.49 -8.72
CA GLY A 72 18.00 23.85 -8.85
C GLY A 72 17.74 22.91 -7.67
N PHE A 73 16.50 22.42 -7.53
CA PHE A 73 16.15 21.44 -6.50
C PHE A 73 16.90 20.12 -6.73
N HIS A 74 17.65 19.65 -5.72
CA HIS A 74 18.52 18.47 -5.79
C HIS A 74 18.52 17.63 -4.49
N TRP A 75 17.50 17.79 -3.65
CA TRP A 75 17.30 17.06 -2.38
C TRP A 75 18.40 17.31 -1.35
N CYS A 76 19.03 18.48 -1.39
CA CYS A 76 19.95 18.91 -0.34
C CYS A 76 19.20 19.54 0.84
N VAL A 77 19.76 19.44 2.04
CA VAL A 77 19.25 20.13 3.24
C VAL A 77 19.22 21.66 3.09
N ARG A 78 19.99 22.19 2.15
CA ARG A 78 20.08 23.63 1.84
C ARG A 78 19.15 24.05 0.70
N ASP A 79 18.38 23.14 0.13
CA ASP A 79 17.42 23.49 -0.92
C ASP A 79 16.33 24.42 -0.37
N ALA A 80 16.03 25.47 -1.13
CA ALA A 80 15.00 26.42 -0.77
C ALA A 80 13.61 25.75 -0.76
N VAL A 81 12.95 25.77 0.40
CA VAL A 81 11.55 25.36 0.53
C VAL A 81 10.67 26.52 0.09
N THR A 82 9.96 26.35 -1.02
CA THR A 82 8.98 27.35 -1.46
C THR A 82 7.67 27.17 -0.67
N VAL A 83 7.31 28.18 0.12
CA VAL A 83 6.00 28.22 0.79
C VAL A 83 5.00 28.97 -0.09
N GLY A 84 3.77 28.45 -0.18
CA GLY A 84 2.71 29.10 -0.94
C GLY A 84 2.78 28.91 -2.46
N PHE A 85 3.43 27.84 -2.94
CA PHE A 85 3.37 27.45 -4.35
C PHE A 85 1.90 27.29 -4.80
N ARG A 86 1.46 28.19 -5.68
CA ARG A 86 0.17 28.10 -6.37
C ARG A 86 0.47 27.76 -7.81
N SER A 87 0.14 26.54 -8.23
CA SER A 87 0.21 26.19 -9.65
C SER A 87 -0.84 27.00 -10.42
N PRO A 88 -0.62 27.28 -11.73
CA PRO A 88 -1.66 27.86 -12.59
C PRO A 88 -2.92 27.00 -12.65
N VAL A 89 -2.79 25.71 -12.35
CA VAL A 89 -3.83 24.68 -12.44
C VAL A 89 -4.73 24.66 -11.20
N GLY A 90 -4.45 25.48 -10.18
CA GLY A 90 -5.21 25.50 -8.94
C GLY A 90 -4.91 24.29 -8.03
N PRO A 91 -5.69 24.10 -6.96
CA PRO A 91 -5.56 22.93 -6.09
C PRO A 91 -5.72 21.64 -6.91
N ILE A 92 -4.88 20.64 -6.66
CA ILE A 92 -4.97 19.33 -7.33
C ILE A 92 -6.33 18.72 -6.98
N GLU A 93 -7.23 18.64 -7.96
CA GLU A 93 -8.55 18.05 -7.77
C GLU A 93 -8.43 16.54 -7.58
N ARG A 94 -9.14 15.99 -6.60
CA ARG A 94 -9.14 14.55 -6.37
C ARG A 94 -9.92 13.87 -7.50
N PRO A 95 -9.45 12.73 -8.03
CA PRO A 95 -10.23 11.95 -9.00
C PRO A 95 -11.64 11.69 -8.47
N ALA A 96 -12.65 11.95 -9.31
CA ALA A 96 -14.03 11.72 -8.94
C ALA A 96 -14.26 10.24 -8.58
N LYS A 97 -15.02 10.00 -7.51
CA LYS A 97 -15.42 8.64 -7.12
C LYS A 97 -16.39 8.11 -8.20
N LYS A 98 -15.88 7.23 -9.07
CA LYS A 98 -16.71 6.46 -10.01
C LYS A 98 -17.90 5.84 -9.28
N SER A 99 -19.11 6.14 -9.76
CA SER A 99 -20.35 5.59 -9.22
C SER A 99 -20.31 4.06 -9.31
N PRO A 100 -20.90 3.33 -8.34
CA PRO A 100 -21.04 1.89 -8.46
C PRO A 100 -21.78 1.56 -9.75
N SER A 101 -21.26 0.58 -10.49
CA SER A 101 -21.86 0.04 -11.71
C SER A 101 -23.34 -0.32 -11.49
N PRO A 102 -24.22 -0.19 -12.49
CA PRO A 102 -25.60 -0.66 -12.36
C PRO A 102 -25.60 -2.15 -11.98
N SER A 103 -26.33 -2.47 -10.92
CA SER A 103 -26.51 -3.83 -10.41
C SER A 103 -27.08 -4.73 -11.51
N PRO A 104 -26.59 -5.98 -11.68
CA PRO A 104 -27.14 -6.88 -12.69
C PRO A 104 -28.61 -7.19 -12.37
N SER A 105 -29.47 -7.10 -13.38
CA SER A 105 -30.91 -7.36 -13.28
C SER A 105 -31.20 -8.73 -12.66
N PRO A 106 -32.27 -8.87 -11.85
CA PRO A 106 -32.64 -10.16 -11.28
C PRO A 106 -33.04 -11.15 -12.40
N PRO A 107 -32.76 -12.46 -12.23
CA PRO A 107 -33.12 -13.47 -13.21
C PRO A 107 -34.66 -13.62 -13.34
N PRO A 108 -35.17 -14.03 -14.51
CA PRO A 108 -36.60 -14.21 -14.72
C PRO A 108 -37.16 -15.32 -13.80
N LEU A 109 -38.31 -15.04 -13.20
CA LEU A 109 -39.06 -15.98 -12.36
C LEU A 109 -39.43 -17.23 -13.18
N GLN A 110 -39.01 -18.41 -12.71
CA GLN A 110 -39.43 -19.68 -13.30
C GLN A 110 -40.93 -19.95 -13.04
N PRO A 111 -41.68 -20.51 -14.01
CA PRO A 111 -43.06 -20.88 -13.79
C PRO A 111 -43.16 -22.08 -12.85
N SER A 112 -43.94 -21.93 -11.78
CA SER A 112 -44.20 -22.98 -10.79
C SER A 112 -45.02 -24.13 -11.42
N PRO A 113 -44.67 -25.40 -11.21
CA PRO A 113 -45.44 -26.51 -11.74
C PRO A 113 -46.69 -26.76 -10.90
N GLY A 114 -47.85 -26.74 -11.56
CA GLY A 114 -48.99 -27.60 -11.24
C GLY A 114 -49.74 -27.34 -9.93
N ARG A 115 -50.74 -26.44 -9.97
CA ARG A 115 -51.91 -26.55 -9.09
C ARG A 115 -53.08 -27.09 -9.90
N LEU A 116 -53.32 -28.39 -9.79
CA LEU A 116 -54.50 -29.06 -10.33
C LEU A 116 -55.76 -28.40 -9.76
N ALA A 117 -56.62 -27.87 -10.63
CA ALA A 117 -57.97 -27.45 -10.26
C ALA A 117 -58.82 -28.70 -9.99
N PRO A 118 -59.61 -28.76 -8.91
CA PRO A 118 -60.59 -29.84 -8.74
C PRO A 118 -61.73 -29.67 -9.75
N PRO A 119 -62.26 -30.75 -10.35
CA PRO A 119 -63.37 -30.67 -11.28
C PRO A 119 -64.67 -30.33 -10.55
N PHE A 120 -65.40 -29.35 -11.08
CA PHE A 120 -66.78 -29.05 -10.75
C PHE A 120 -67.68 -30.25 -11.11
N VAL A 121 -68.31 -30.86 -10.10
CA VAL A 121 -69.42 -31.81 -10.23
C VAL A 121 -70.32 -31.52 -9.02
N GLY A 122 -71.61 -31.27 -9.06
CA GLY A 122 -72.64 -31.18 -10.10
C GLY A 122 -73.93 -30.93 -9.31
N MET A 123 -74.61 -29.83 -9.59
CA MET A 123 -75.83 -29.41 -8.89
C MET A 123 -77.01 -30.26 -9.41
N MET A 124 -77.73 -30.96 -8.54
CA MET A 124 -78.99 -31.65 -8.89
C MET A 124 -80.16 -30.89 -8.25
N PRO A 125 -81.24 -30.58 -9.01
CA PRO A 125 -82.45 -30.01 -8.44
C PRO A 125 -83.35 -31.12 -7.86
N VAL A 126 -83.92 -30.83 -6.69
CA VAL A 126 -84.97 -31.62 -6.05
C VAL A 126 -86.31 -31.18 -6.65
N TYR A 127 -87.10 -32.13 -7.14
CA TYR A 127 -88.53 -31.97 -7.41
C TYR A 127 -89.33 -32.37 -6.18
#